data_AF-A0A967LEP8-F1
#
_entry.id   AF-A0A967LEP8-F1
#
_cell.length_a   1.000
_cell.length_b   1.000
_cell.length_c   1.000
_cell.angle_alpha   90.00
_cell.angle_beta   90.00
_cell.angle_gamma   90.00
#
_symmetry.space_group_name_H-M   'P 1'
#
loop_
_entity.id
_entity.type
_entity.pdbx_description
1 polymer ?
#
loop_
_entity_poly.entity_id
_entity_poly.type
_entity_poly.pdbx_seq_one_letter_code
_entity_poly.pdbx_strand_id
1 'polypeptide(L)'
;METEEQSPGPNATWKIALVAVPLFLLLSSAWAMWTWWKRSQNTDPDPRLALAASDVQEAELEDHLHKLSRMIGVRDWGSPEGRQGMRRTIAFIEGTLSPQNYGFRVESGMPVPLGDELWPTIWVNLRGSGMEREVVVVAVPYDREDVQIAALLGAVNDLRDEERRKTVRFVFFPAELYARAGGKDVRQVLSEEESLVQAVLPRLTDTGGRLTAAEVVPLARDIVEKVRQLAR
;
A
#
# COMPACT_ATOMS: atom_id res chain seq x y z
N MET A 1 -43.67 -5.90 76.36
CA MET A 1 -43.16 -4.59 75.93
C MET A 1 -42.11 -4.92 74.88
N GLU A 2 -42.52 -4.87 73.61
CA GLU A 2 -41.72 -5.31 72.46
C GLU A 2 -40.59 -4.31 72.20
N THR A 3 -39.38 -4.82 72.04
CA THR A 3 -38.24 -4.08 71.48
C THR A 3 -38.22 -4.28 69.97
N GLU A 4 -38.52 -3.22 69.22
CA GLU A 4 -38.39 -3.17 67.76
C GLU A 4 -36.94 -3.44 67.33
N GLU A 5 -36.78 -4.44 66.47
CA GLU A 5 -35.55 -4.80 65.79
C GLU A 5 -35.39 -3.87 64.57
N GLN A 6 -34.49 -2.87 64.66
CA GLN A 6 -34.15 -2.00 63.53
C GLN A 6 -33.30 -2.77 62.51
N SER A 7 -33.91 -3.12 61.38
CA SER A 7 -33.25 -3.72 60.22
C SER A 7 -32.28 -2.72 59.55
N PRO A 8 -31.02 -3.08 59.27
CA PRO A 8 -30.09 -2.16 58.60
C PRO A 8 -30.43 -2.07 57.11
N GLY A 9 -30.80 -0.87 56.67
CA GLY A 9 -31.13 -0.59 55.26
C GLY A 9 -29.95 -0.86 54.31
N PRO A 10 -30.22 -1.15 53.02
CA PRO A 10 -29.21 -1.65 52.08
C PRO A 10 -28.11 -0.62 51.81
N ASN A 11 -26.87 -0.97 52.20
CA ASN A 11 -25.67 -0.13 52.10
C ASN A 11 -25.41 0.33 50.66
N ALA A 12 -25.36 1.65 50.45
CA ALA A 12 -25.13 2.29 49.15
C ALA A 12 -23.83 1.84 48.46
N THR A 13 -22.83 1.43 49.24
CA THR A 13 -21.54 0.91 48.76
C THR A 13 -21.68 -0.37 47.92
N TRP A 14 -22.61 -1.28 48.26
CA TRP A 14 -22.89 -2.49 47.48
C TRP A 14 -23.48 -2.14 46.10
N LYS A 15 -24.38 -1.15 46.04
CA LYS A 15 -24.97 -0.68 44.78
C LYS A 15 -23.92 -0.04 43.87
N ILE A 16 -22.99 0.73 44.45
CA ILE A 16 -21.88 1.33 43.71
C ILE A 16 -20.96 0.23 43.17
N ALA A 17 -20.62 -0.79 43.97
CA ALA A 17 -19.79 -1.91 43.52
C ALA A 17 -20.43 -2.70 42.38
N LEU A 18 -21.74 -2.97 42.46
CA LEU A 18 -22.50 -3.68 41.42
C LEU A 18 -22.49 -2.97 40.07
N VAL A 19 -22.37 -1.64 40.05
CA VAL A 19 -22.34 -0.84 38.81
C VAL A 19 -20.91 -0.56 38.36
N ALA A 20 -20.01 -0.30 39.30
CA ALA A 20 -18.62 0.05 39.02
C ALA A 20 -17.84 -1.12 38.41
N VAL A 21 -18.06 -2.36 38.89
CA VAL A 21 -17.33 -3.53 38.40
C VAL A 21 -17.65 -3.85 36.93
N PRO A 22 -18.93 -3.95 36.50
CA PRO A 22 -19.25 -4.15 35.08
C PRO A 22 -18.77 -3.00 34.19
N LEU A 23 -18.91 -1.76 34.66
CA LEU A 23 -18.48 -0.58 33.90
C LEU A 23 -16.96 -0.56 33.68
N PHE A 24 -16.19 -0.93 34.71
CA PHE A 24 -14.74 -1.05 34.62
C PHE A 24 -14.32 -2.14 33.63
N LEU A 25 -15.00 -3.30 33.63
CA LEU A 25 -14.75 -4.38 32.67
C LEU A 25 -15.03 -3.97 31.22
N LEU A 26 -16.11 -3.21 30.99
CA LEU A 26 -16.44 -2.68 29.67
C LEU A 26 -15.38 -1.67 29.20
N LEU A 27 -14.98 -0.74 30.09
CA LEU A 27 -13.94 0.25 29.80
C LEU A 27 -12.59 -0.41 29.53
N SER A 28 -12.20 -1.43 30.30
CA SER A 28 -10.93 -2.14 30.08
C SER A 28 -10.94 -2.94 28.77
N SER A 29 -12.06 -3.56 28.42
CA SER A 29 -12.23 -4.29 27.16
C SER A 29 -12.19 -3.34 25.96
N ALA A 30 -12.86 -2.19 26.06
CA ALA A 30 -12.81 -1.14 25.04
C ALA A 30 -11.38 -0.60 24.87
N TRP A 31 -10.67 -0.37 25.97
CA TRP A 31 -9.27 0.06 25.96
C TRP A 31 -8.33 -0.99 25.36
N ALA A 32 -8.50 -2.26 25.71
CA ALA A 32 -7.74 -3.37 25.15
C ALA A 32 -7.99 -3.51 23.64
N MET A 33 -9.24 -3.40 23.20
CA MET A 33 -9.61 -3.41 21.78
C MET A 33 -9.00 -2.20 21.04
N TRP A 34 -9.05 -1.01 21.64
CA TRP A 34 -8.47 0.21 21.05
C TRP A 34 -6.95 0.12 20.92
N THR A 35 -6.26 -0.37 21.96
CA THR A 35 -4.79 -0.55 21.92
C THR A 35 -4.37 -1.67 20.97
N TRP A 36 -5.12 -2.78 20.91
CA TRP A 36 -4.90 -3.82 19.91
C TRP A 36 -5.13 -3.31 18.50
N TRP A 37 -6.20 -2.57 18.25
CA TRP A 37 -6.49 -1.96 16.94
C TRP A 37 -5.39 -0.97 16.53
N LYS A 38 -4.95 -0.09 17.45
CA LYS A 38 -3.83 0.83 17.20
C LYS A 38 -2.53 0.09 16.92
N ARG A 39 -2.27 -1.03 17.61
CA ARG A 39 -1.07 -1.86 17.38
C ARG A 39 -1.17 -2.64 16.06
N SER A 40 -2.34 -3.15 15.70
CA SER A 40 -2.61 -3.85 14.44
C SER A 40 -2.47 -2.93 13.21
N GLN A 41 -2.74 -1.63 13.38
CA GLN A 41 -2.42 -0.63 12.35
C GLN A 41 -0.90 -0.48 12.13
N ASN A 42 -0.09 -0.69 13.17
CA ASN A 42 1.36 -0.48 13.15
C ASN A 42 2.19 -1.77 13.04
N THR A 43 1.56 -2.95 12.96
CA THR A 43 2.30 -4.19 12.69
C THR A 43 2.72 -4.18 11.23
N ASP A 44 3.99 -3.82 10.99
CA ASP A 44 4.66 -4.11 9.73
C ASP A 44 4.54 -5.63 9.49
N PRO A 45 4.13 -6.06 8.29
CA PRO A 45 3.99 -7.48 7.95
C PRO A 45 5.26 -8.26 8.31
N ASP A 46 5.10 -9.45 8.90
CA ASP A 46 6.26 -10.27 9.33
C ASP A 46 7.09 -10.62 8.09
N PRO A 47 8.31 -10.09 7.94
CA PRO A 47 9.13 -10.29 6.75
C PRO A 47 9.50 -11.76 6.54
N ARG A 48 9.36 -12.61 7.57
CA ARG A 48 9.59 -14.07 7.47
C ARG A 48 8.51 -14.82 6.67
N LEU A 49 7.34 -14.21 6.50
CA LEU A 49 6.22 -14.81 5.77
C LEU A 49 6.20 -14.40 4.29
N ALA A 50 7.00 -13.40 3.93
CA ALA A 50 7.18 -12.98 2.55
C ALA A 50 8.12 -13.94 1.81
N LEU A 51 7.96 -14.05 0.49
CA LEU A 51 8.94 -14.70 -0.37
C LEU A 51 10.30 -14.00 -0.21
N ALA A 52 11.40 -14.73 -0.31
CA ALA A 52 12.73 -14.13 -0.22
C ALA A 52 12.89 -13.04 -1.29
N ALA A 53 13.45 -11.88 -0.91
CA ALA A 53 13.78 -10.85 -1.87
C ALA A 53 14.83 -11.42 -2.82
N SER A 54 14.76 -11.00 -4.07
CA SER A 54 15.69 -11.44 -5.08
C SER A 54 15.99 -10.31 -6.04
N ASP A 55 17.20 -10.34 -6.59
CA ASP A 55 17.59 -9.52 -7.72
C ASP A 55 16.53 -9.57 -8.83
N VAL A 56 16.50 -8.53 -9.67
CA VAL A 56 15.62 -8.48 -10.84
C VAL A 56 15.84 -9.72 -11.72
N GLN A 57 14.89 -10.66 -11.65
CA GLN A 57 14.90 -11.92 -12.38
C GLN A 57 14.02 -11.85 -13.63
N GLU A 58 14.57 -12.31 -14.75
CA GLU A 58 13.85 -12.34 -16.02
C GLU A 58 12.59 -13.21 -15.97
N ALA A 59 12.66 -14.39 -15.34
CA ALA A 59 11.53 -15.31 -15.24
C ALA A 59 10.33 -14.71 -14.46
N GLU A 60 10.61 -13.94 -13.41
CA GLU A 60 9.57 -13.25 -12.64
C GLU A 60 8.92 -12.14 -13.47
N LEU A 61 9.74 -11.34 -14.18
CA LEU A 61 9.24 -10.31 -15.08
C LEU A 61 8.43 -10.90 -16.24
N GLU A 62 8.84 -12.05 -16.78
CA GLU A 62 8.11 -12.77 -17.82
C GLU A 62 6.72 -13.20 -17.32
N ASP A 63 6.63 -13.77 -16.12
CA ASP A 63 5.36 -14.15 -15.50
C ASP A 63 4.46 -12.93 -15.26
N HIS A 64 5.01 -11.81 -14.78
CA HIS A 64 4.27 -10.55 -14.64
C HIS A 64 3.72 -10.05 -15.98
N LEU A 65 4.56 -10.00 -17.02
CA LEU A 65 4.15 -9.57 -18.36
C LEU A 65 3.12 -10.51 -18.97
N HIS A 66 3.24 -11.81 -18.71
CA HIS A 66 2.26 -12.80 -19.14
C HIS A 66 0.91 -12.54 -18.44
N LYS A 67 0.91 -12.37 -17.12
CA LYS A 67 -0.28 -12.04 -16.33
C LYS A 67 -0.97 -10.77 -16.81
N LEU A 68 -0.20 -9.69 -16.96
CA LEU A 68 -0.68 -8.38 -17.40
C LEU A 68 -1.23 -8.43 -18.84
N SER A 69 -0.46 -8.97 -19.79
CA SER A 69 -0.80 -8.86 -21.21
C SER A 69 -1.73 -9.96 -21.74
N ARG A 70 -1.84 -11.11 -21.06
CA ARG A 70 -2.64 -12.27 -21.52
C ARG A 70 -3.82 -12.60 -20.62
N MET A 71 -3.67 -12.51 -19.30
CA MET A 71 -4.73 -12.94 -18.38
C MET A 71 -5.64 -11.81 -17.93
N ILE A 72 -5.10 -10.62 -17.71
CA ILE A 72 -5.92 -9.46 -17.32
C ILE A 72 -6.75 -8.94 -18.50
N GLY A 73 -6.12 -8.80 -19.67
CA GLY A 73 -6.78 -8.34 -20.89
C GLY A 73 -6.61 -6.84 -21.14
N VAL A 74 -7.46 -6.27 -22.00
CA VAL A 74 -7.40 -4.85 -22.41
C VAL A 74 -7.72 -3.94 -21.22
N ARG A 75 -7.05 -2.78 -21.19
CA ARG A 75 -7.22 -1.73 -20.19
C ARG A 75 -7.56 -0.43 -20.90
N ASP A 76 -8.74 0.08 -20.62
CA ASP A 76 -9.19 1.37 -21.12
C ASP A 76 -10.32 1.93 -20.25
N TRP A 77 -10.51 3.24 -20.32
CA TRP A 77 -11.52 3.94 -19.53
C TRP A 77 -12.90 4.00 -20.20
N GLY A 78 -12.95 3.78 -21.52
CA GLY A 78 -14.16 3.95 -22.34
C GLY A 78 -15.11 2.77 -22.30
N SER A 79 -14.58 1.55 -22.15
CA SER A 79 -15.33 0.30 -22.20
C SER A 79 -15.50 -0.33 -20.81
N PRO A 80 -16.64 -1.01 -20.54
CA PRO A 80 -16.80 -1.81 -19.32
C PRO A 80 -15.74 -2.90 -19.17
N GLU A 81 -15.35 -3.55 -20.26
CA GLU A 81 -14.34 -4.60 -20.30
C GLU A 81 -12.96 -4.05 -19.92
N GLY A 82 -12.60 -2.89 -20.46
CA GLY A 82 -11.38 -2.16 -20.14
C GLY A 82 -11.31 -1.79 -18.66
N ARG A 83 -12.40 -1.25 -18.11
CA ARG A 83 -12.50 -0.95 -16.68
C ARG A 83 -12.43 -2.23 -15.82
N GLN A 84 -12.97 -3.34 -16.29
CA GLN A 84 -12.79 -4.62 -15.59
C GLN A 84 -11.32 -5.08 -15.62
N GLY A 85 -10.64 -4.94 -16.75
CA GLY A 85 -9.20 -5.19 -16.88
C GLY A 85 -8.38 -4.33 -15.90
N MET A 86 -8.73 -3.04 -15.80
CA MET A 86 -8.13 -2.10 -14.84
C MET A 86 -8.28 -2.56 -13.38
N ARG A 87 -9.48 -3.00 -12.98
CA ARG A 87 -9.71 -3.56 -11.63
C ARG A 87 -8.89 -4.82 -11.37
N ARG A 88 -8.77 -5.69 -12.36
CA ARG A 88 -7.92 -6.89 -12.28
C ARG A 88 -6.44 -6.53 -12.18
N THR A 89 -5.97 -5.49 -12.87
CA THR A 89 -4.61 -4.97 -12.71
C THR A 89 -4.35 -4.48 -11.30
N ILE A 90 -5.26 -3.69 -10.73
CA ILE A 90 -5.13 -3.22 -9.33
C ILE A 90 -5.05 -4.42 -8.39
N ALA A 91 -5.97 -5.40 -8.52
CA ALA A 91 -5.97 -6.60 -7.70
C ALA A 91 -4.69 -7.44 -7.87
N PHE A 92 -4.14 -7.50 -9.09
CA PHE A 92 -2.86 -8.16 -9.34
C PHE A 92 -1.70 -7.44 -8.63
N ILE A 93 -1.61 -6.12 -8.75
CA ILE A 93 -0.58 -5.31 -8.08
C ILE A 93 -0.68 -5.49 -6.56
N GLU A 94 -1.88 -5.36 -6.00
CA GLU A 94 -2.13 -5.53 -4.56
C GLU A 94 -1.77 -6.94 -4.10
N GLY A 95 -2.15 -7.96 -4.88
CA GLY A 95 -1.81 -9.35 -4.62
C GLY A 95 -0.31 -9.57 -4.60
N THR A 96 0.42 -9.12 -5.62
CA THR A 96 1.89 -9.25 -5.71
C THR A 96 2.60 -8.53 -4.56
N LEU A 97 2.17 -7.32 -4.23
CA LEU A 97 2.76 -6.54 -3.14
C LEU A 97 2.37 -7.05 -1.75
N SER A 98 1.31 -7.85 -1.63
CA SER A 98 0.72 -8.23 -0.34
C SER A 98 1.71 -8.86 0.65
N PRO A 99 1.35 -8.91 1.96
CA PRO A 99 2.20 -9.50 3.00
C PRO A 99 2.63 -10.94 2.74
N GLN A 100 1.84 -11.69 1.96
CA GLN A 100 2.08 -13.10 1.67
C GLN A 100 3.04 -13.31 0.49
N ASN A 101 3.22 -12.30 -0.36
CA ASN A 101 4.11 -12.37 -1.51
C ASN A 101 5.34 -11.53 -1.25
N TYR A 102 5.30 -10.23 -1.55
CA TYR A 102 6.45 -9.37 -1.35
C TYR A 102 6.57 -8.83 0.07
N GLY A 103 5.57 -9.03 0.94
CA GLY A 103 5.70 -8.61 2.34
C GLY A 103 5.35 -7.15 2.57
N PHE A 104 4.54 -6.51 1.73
CA PHE A 104 4.13 -5.12 1.95
C PHE A 104 2.69 -4.99 2.39
N ARG A 105 2.43 -3.94 3.17
CA ARG A 105 1.07 -3.41 3.35
C ARG A 105 0.82 -2.39 2.25
N VAL A 106 -0.17 -2.68 1.40
CA VAL A 106 -0.59 -1.73 0.36
C VAL A 106 -1.46 -0.66 0.99
N GLU A 107 -1.07 0.58 0.77
CA GLU A 107 -1.80 1.78 1.17
C GLU A 107 -2.58 2.31 -0.03
N SER A 108 -3.66 3.05 0.23
CA SER A 108 -4.52 3.63 -0.79
C SER A 108 -4.96 5.02 -0.40
N GLY A 109 -4.98 5.93 -1.38
CA GLY A 109 -5.32 7.33 -1.20
C GLY A 109 -6.76 7.65 -1.61
N MET A 110 -7.12 8.92 -1.49
CA MET A 110 -8.42 9.40 -1.95
C MET A 110 -8.62 9.06 -3.44
N PRO A 111 -9.66 8.26 -3.77
CA PRO A 111 -9.86 7.78 -5.13
C PRO A 111 -10.34 8.90 -6.05
N VAL A 112 -10.05 8.75 -7.35
CA VAL A 112 -10.52 9.66 -8.39
C VAL A 112 -11.83 9.12 -8.96
N PRO A 113 -12.92 9.92 -9.01
CA PRO A 113 -14.20 9.46 -9.54
C PRO A 113 -14.20 9.41 -11.07
N LEU A 114 -14.88 8.41 -11.63
CA LEU A 114 -15.30 8.32 -13.03
C LEU A 114 -16.74 7.81 -13.06
N GLY A 115 -17.70 8.73 -13.24
CA GLY A 115 -19.12 8.41 -13.03
C GLY A 115 -19.35 7.98 -11.58
N ASP A 116 -20.01 6.84 -11.38
CA ASP A 116 -20.25 6.24 -10.06
C ASP A 116 -19.10 5.32 -9.59
N GLU A 117 -18.03 5.18 -10.38
CA GLU A 117 -16.89 4.33 -10.06
C GLU A 117 -15.76 5.15 -9.40
N LEU A 118 -15.12 4.57 -8.38
CA LEU A 118 -14.00 5.18 -7.65
C LEU A 118 -12.70 4.44 -7.96
N TRP A 119 -11.68 5.19 -8.37
CA TRP A 119 -10.41 4.63 -8.84
C TRP A 119 -9.25 5.03 -7.92
N PRO A 120 -8.66 4.07 -7.19
CA PRO A 120 -7.67 4.38 -6.17
C PRO A 120 -6.31 4.73 -6.78
N THR A 121 -5.51 5.42 -5.99
CA THR A 121 -4.05 5.42 -6.14
C THR A 121 -3.52 4.57 -5.00
N ILE A 122 -2.72 3.57 -5.34
CA ILE A 122 -2.18 2.61 -4.37
C ILE A 122 -0.67 2.74 -4.29
N TRP A 123 -0.09 2.49 -3.11
CA TRP A 123 1.36 2.52 -2.95
C TRP A 123 1.84 1.62 -1.83
N VAL A 124 3.15 1.38 -1.82
CA VAL A 124 3.87 0.72 -0.73
C VAL A 124 5.09 1.53 -0.34
N ASN A 125 5.50 1.38 0.93
CA ASN A 125 6.60 2.12 1.53
C ASN A 125 7.75 1.18 1.88
N LEU A 126 8.95 1.53 1.42
CA LEU A 126 10.21 1.04 1.97
C LEU A 126 10.77 2.11 2.89
N ARG A 127 10.59 1.93 4.20
CA ARG A 127 10.99 2.91 5.21
C ARG A 127 12.50 3.03 5.29
N GLY A 128 12.98 4.27 5.33
CA GLY A 128 14.39 4.56 5.57
C GLY A 128 14.76 4.50 7.06
N SER A 129 16.05 4.41 7.37
CA SER A 129 16.60 4.55 8.71
C SER A 129 17.26 5.94 8.83
N GLY A 130 16.61 6.84 9.56
CA GLY A 130 17.16 8.14 9.96
C GLY A 130 16.70 9.37 9.16
N MET A 131 16.20 9.22 7.94
CA MET A 131 15.58 10.31 7.13
C MET A 131 14.20 9.90 6.62
N GLU A 132 13.38 9.28 7.48
CA GLU A 132 12.09 8.69 7.12
C GLU A 132 11.08 9.66 6.48
N ARG A 133 11.17 10.95 6.81
CA ARG A 133 10.30 12.01 6.27
C ARG A 133 10.73 12.49 4.89
N GLU A 134 11.96 12.19 4.46
CA GLU A 134 12.39 12.45 3.09
C GLU A 134 11.95 11.28 2.21
N VAL A 135 11.09 11.56 1.22
CA VAL A 135 10.46 10.53 0.41
C VAL A 135 10.89 10.64 -1.05
N VAL A 136 11.46 9.55 -1.57
CA VAL A 136 11.66 9.32 -3.01
C VAL A 136 10.41 8.62 -3.53
N VAL A 137 9.70 9.25 -4.47
CA VAL A 137 8.51 8.67 -5.09
C VAL A 137 8.91 8.05 -6.42
N VAL A 138 8.59 6.78 -6.63
CA VAL A 138 8.68 6.11 -7.93
C VAL A 138 7.26 5.74 -8.35
N ALA A 139 6.77 6.35 -9.42
CA ALA A 139 5.37 6.22 -9.80
C ALA A 139 5.21 5.68 -11.23
N VAL A 140 4.30 4.72 -11.40
CA VAL A 140 3.88 4.20 -12.70
C VAL A 140 2.37 4.22 -12.84
N PRO A 141 1.85 4.57 -14.01
CA PRO A 141 0.43 4.45 -14.29
C PRO A 141 -0.01 3.00 -14.42
N TYR A 142 -1.08 2.59 -13.73
CA TYR A 142 -1.66 1.26 -13.93
C TYR A 142 -2.62 1.18 -15.13
N ASP A 143 -2.94 2.33 -15.75
CA ASP A 143 -3.79 2.47 -16.94
C ASP A 143 -3.02 2.59 -18.26
N ARG A 144 -1.72 2.23 -18.28
CA ARG A 144 -0.85 2.39 -19.45
C ARG A 144 -0.13 1.08 -19.81
N GLU A 145 1.20 1.07 -19.71
CA GLU A 145 2.06 0.03 -20.26
C GLU A 145 2.34 -1.06 -19.22
N ASP A 146 2.11 -2.32 -19.60
CA ASP A 146 2.37 -3.49 -18.74
C ASP A 146 3.82 -3.53 -18.25
N VAL A 147 4.73 -3.11 -19.11
CA VAL A 147 6.17 -3.14 -18.88
C VAL A 147 6.57 -2.25 -17.71
N GLN A 148 5.96 -1.07 -17.57
CA GLN A 148 6.29 -0.16 -16.47
C GLN A 148 5.85 -0.74 -15.13
N ILE A 149 4.68 -1.38 -15.11
CA ILE A 149 4.15 -2.06 -13.92
C ILE A 149 5.05 -3.24 -13.55
N ALA A 150 5.38 -4.11 -14.52
CA ALA A 150 6.25 -5.26 -14.30
C ALA A 150 7.65 -4.85 -13.83
N ALA A 151 8.25 -3.83 -14.45
CA ALA A 151 9.55 -3.31 -14.06
C ALA A 151 9.53 -2.73 -12.64
N LEU A 152 8.48 -1.98 -12.29
CA LEU A 152 8.36 -1.42 -10.95
C LEU A 152 8.19 -2.52 -9.90
N LEU A 153 7.38 -3.54 -10.17
CA LEU A 153 7.23 -4.69 -9.26
C LEU A 153 8.56 -5.42 -9.06
N GLY A 154 9.32 -5.67 -10.13
CA GLY A 154 10.66 -6.27 -10.02
C GLY A 154 11.63 -5.40 -9.21
N ALA A 155 11.61 -4.09 -9.41
CA ALA A 155 12.44 -3.15 -8.65
C ALA A 155 12.03 -3.11 -7.16
N VAL A 156 10.74 -3.21 -6.85
CA VAL A 156 10.24 -3.28 -5.47
C VAL A 156 10.76 -4.53 -4.76
N ASN A 157 10.75 -5.68 -5.44
CA ASN A 157 11.23 -6.94 -4.88
C ASN A 157 12.74 -6.90 -4.61
N ASP A 158 13.53 -6.43 -5.58
CA ASP A 158 14.99 -6.30 -5.48
C ASP A 158 15.40 -5.39 -4.32
N LEU A 159 14.77 -4.21 -4.25
CA LEU A 159 15.10 -3.23 -3.22
C LEU A 159 14.55 -3.58 -1.85
N ARG A 160 13.74 -4.62 -1.65
CA ARG A 160 12.94 -4.77 -0.43
C ARG A 160 13.77 -4.84 0.83
N ASP A 161 14.78 -5.70 0.83
CA ASP A 161 15.55 -6.04 2.05
C ASP A 161 16.80 -5.17 2.23
N GLU A 162 16.98 -4.14 1.39
CA GLU A 162 18.12 -3.21 1.46
C GLU A 162 17.97 -2.16 2.57
N GLU A 163 19.08 -1.84 3.24
CA GLU A 163 19.13 -0.67 4.11
C GLU A 163 19.19 0.63 3.29
N ARG A 164 18.47 1.65 3.74
CA ARG A 164 18.40 2.96 3.09
C ARG A 164 18.12 4.04 4.13
N ARG A 165 18.50 5.29 3.88
CA ARG A 165 18.26 6.39 4.84
C ARG A 165 16.90 7.03 4.69
N LYS A 166 16.44 7.18 3.44
CA LYS A 166 15.21 7.88 3.07
C LYS A 166 14.11 6.90 2.70
N THR A 167 12.86 7.29 2.89
CA THR A 167 11.73 6.45 2.52
C THR A 167 11.59 6.41 1.00
N VAL A 168 11.37 5.21 0.44
CA VAL A 168 11.02 5.04 -0.97
C VAL A 168 9.57 4.62 -1.07
N ARG A 169 8.76 5.37 -1.82
CA ARG A 169 7.34 5.12 -2.04
C ARG A 169 7.09 4.73 -3.49
N PHE A 170 6.60 3.51 -3.70
CA PHE A 170 6.27 2.99 -5.02
C PHE A 170 4.78 3.15 -5.26
N VAL A 171 4.41 3.94 -6.26
CA VAL A 171 3.04 4.41 -6.48
C VAL A 171 2.48 3.88 -7.79
N PHE A 172 1.26 3.36 -7.75
CA PHE A 172 0.48 2.99 -8.92
C PHE A 172 -0.77 3.86 -8.98
N PHE A 173 -0.96 4.58 -10.08
CA PHE A 173 -2.03 5.60 -10.20
C PHE A 173 -2.76 5.55 -11.55
N PRO A 174 -4.00 6.07 -11.64
CA PRO A 174 -4.72 6.21 -12.90
C PRO A 174 -4.33 7.51 -13.61
N ALA A 175 -3.35 7.46 -14.53
CA ALA A 175 -2.80 8.67 -15.15
C ALA A 175 -3.82 9.46 -15.96
N GLU A 176 -4.70 8.80 -16.71
CA GLU A 176 -5.70 9.49 -17.51
C GLU A 176 -6.74 10.20 -16.64
N LEU A 177 -7.16 9.58 -15.53
CA LEU A 177 -8.06 10.23 -14.58
C LEU A 177 -7.37 11.39 -13.85
N TYR A 178 -6.08 11.25 -13.50
CA TYR A 178 -5.30 12.35 -12.93
C TYR A 178 -5.25 13.55 -13.88
N ALA A 179 -5.00 13.29 -15.17
CA ALA A 179 -4.97 14.32 -16.20
C ALA A 179 -6.34 15.02 -16.37
N ARG A 180 -7.44 14.26 -16.31
CA ARG A 180 -8.82 14.78 -16.40
C ARG A 180 -9.27 15.56 -15.16
N ALA A 181 -8.87 15.11 -13.98
CA ALA A 181 -9.34 15.68 -12.71
C ALA A 181 -8.80 17.09 -12.41
N GLY A 182 -7.74 17.52 -13.10
CA GLY A 182 -7.17 18.87 -12.97
C GLY A 182 -6.59 19.12 -11.57
N GLY A 183 -5.28 18.90 -11.41
CA GLY A 183 -4.57 19.18 -10.16
C GLY A 183 -4.35 17.98 -9.24
N LYS A 184 -4.71 16.76 -9.69
CA LYS A 184 -4.23 15.50 -9.08
C LYS A 184 -2.80 15.23 -9.55
N ASP A 185 -1.91 14.99 -8.60
CA ASP A 185 -0.49 14.74 -8.84
C ASP A 185 0.00 13.63 -7.91
N VAL A 186 0.97 12.83 -8.38
CA VAL A 186 1.56 11.74 -7.59
C VAL A 186 2.16 12.20 -6.27
N ARG A 187 2.50 13.49 -6.12
CA ARG A 187 2.97 14.10 -4.87
C ARG A 187 1.92 14.14 -3.77
N GLN A 188 0.63 14.01 -4.10
CA GLN A 188 -0.46 14.00 -3.12
C GLN A 188 -0.50 12.71 -2.28
N VAL A 189 0.37 11.73 -2.58
CA VAL A 189 0.58 10.56 -1.71
C VAL A 189 1.44 10.88 -0.49
N LEU A 190 2.05 12.08 -0.42
CA LEU A 190 2.84 12.52 0.73
C LEU A 190 1.93 12.99 1.87
N SER A 191 2.31 12.66 3.09
CA SER A 191 1.71 13.26 4.29
C SER A 191 2.23 14.69 4.51
N GLU A 192 1.55 15.46 5.37
CA GLU A 192 1.94 16.85 5.66
C GLU A 192 3.35 16.99 6.27
N GLU A 193 3.86 15.93 6.90
CA GLU A 193 5.18 15.90 7.53
C GLU A 193 6.29 15.40 6.60
N GLU A 194 5.95 14.94 5.40
CA GLU A 194 6.91 14.37 4.44
C GLU A 194 7.35 15.40 3.40
N SER A 195 8.60 15.32 2.98
CA SER A 195 9.18 16.13 1.91
C SER A 195 9.51 15.27 0.70
N LEU A 196 9.12 15.74 -0.49
CA LEU A 196 9.52 15.09 -1.73
C LEU A 196 10.99 15.36 -2.01
N VAL A 197 11.80 14.31 -2.10
CA VAL A 197 13.17 14.39 -2.63
C VAL A 197 13.12 14.45 -4.15
N GLN A 198 12.49 13.46 -4.77
CA GLN A 198 12.31 13.38 -6.21
C GLN A 198 11.14 12.46 -6.57
N ALA A 199 10.48 12.77 -7.70
CA ALA A 199 9.56 11.87 -8.36
C ALA A 199 10.23 11.23 -9.59
N VAL A 200 10.36 9.91 -9.60
CA VAL A 200 10.86 9.10 -10.71
C VAL A 200 9.65 8.53 -11.45
N LEU A 201 9.53 8.90 -12.73
CA LEU A 201 8.56 8.34 -13.65
C LEU A 201 9.34 7.54 -14.70
N PRO A 202 9.40 6.20 -14.60
CA PRO A 202 10.07 5.37 -15.58
C PRO A 202 9.46 5.62 -16.96
N ARG A 203 10.29 6.02 -17.93
CA ARG A 203 9.84 6.20 -19.31
C ARG A 203 10.39 5.07 -20.14
N LEU A 204 9.53 4.49 -20.97
CA LEU A 204 9.99 3.64 -22.05
C LEU A 204 10.56 4.53 -23.14
N THR A 205 11.79 4.26 -23.56
CA THR A 205 12.25 4.65 -24.89
C THR A 205 11.39 3.91 -25.90
N ASP A 206 10.87 4.64 -26.89
CA ASP A 206 9.87 4.22 -27.86
C ASP A 206 10.28 2.96 -28.62
N THR A 207 9.93 1.80 -28.08
CA THR A 207 10.08 0.49 -28.71
C THR A 207 8.68 0.06 -29.12
N GLY A 208 8.29 0.38 -30.36
CA GLY A 208 6.95 0.15 -30.93
C GLY A 208 6.57 -1.32 -31.13
N GLY A 209 6.89 -2.20 -30.16
CA GLY A 209 6.64 -3.63 -30.19
C GLY A 209 6.32 -4.19 -28.81
N ARG A 210 5.83 -5.44 -28.80
CA ARG A 210 5.52 -6.19 -27.58
C ARG A 210 6.82 -6.57 -26.89
N LEU A 211 7.19 -5.83 -25.85
CA LEU A 211 8.46 -6.02 -25.14
C LEU A 211 8.53 -7.37 -24.44
N THR A 212 9.70 -8.00 -24.52
CA THR A 212 10.07 -9.26 -23.87
C THR A 212 10.64 -9.01 -22.47
N ALA A 213 10.63 -10.02 -21.60
CA ALA A 213 11.19 -9.90 -20.24
C ALA A 213 12.65 -9.44 -20.24
N ALA A 214 13.48 -9.94 -21.16
CA ALA A 214 14.86 -9.51 -21.37
C ALA A 214 14.99 -8.00 -21.61
N GLU A 215 14.02 -7.37 -22.26
CA GLU A 215 14.01 -5.92 -22.52
C GLU A 215 13.48 -5.11 -21.32
N VAL A 216 12.74 -5.75 -20.42
CA VAL A 216 12.23 -5.13 -19.18
C VAL A 216 13.27 -5.14 -18.06
N VAL A 217 14.14 -6.16 -18.01
CA VAL A 217 15.22 -6.26 -17.00
C VAL A 217 16.07 -4.98 -16.92
N PRO A 218 16.57 -4.39 -18.02
CA PRO A 218 17.33 -3.14 -17.96
C PRO A 218 16.54 -1.97 -17.36
N LEU A 219 15.25 -1.87 -17.67
CA LEU A 219 14.39 -0.82 -17.11
C LEU A 219 14.23 -0.98 -15.60
N ALA A 220 13.95 -2.19 -15.13
CA ALA A 220 13.85 -2.48 -13.70
C ALA A 220 15.17 -2.17 -12.97
N ARG A 221 16.31 -2.57 -13.54
CA ARG A 221 17.64 -2.27 -12.99
C ARG A 221 17.98 -0.77 -12.97
N ASP A 222 17.56 -0.01 -13.98
CA ASP A 222 17.73 1.45 -13.99
C ASP A 222 16.92 2.11 -12.86
N ILE A 223 15.68 1.66 -12.65
CA ILE A 223 14.85 2.11 -11.52
C ILE A 223 15.56 1.84 -10.20
N VAL A 224 16.04 0.61 -10.01
CA VAL A 224 16.78 0.19 -8.81
C VAL A 224 17.99 1.10 -8.55
N GLU A 225 18.86 1.24 -9.55
CA GLU A 225 20.10 2.01 -9.41
C GLU A 225 19.81 3.48 -9.09
N LYS A 226 18.82 4.06 -9.76
CA LYS A 226 18.38 5.43 -9.48
C LYS A 226 17.83 5.59 -8.08
N VAL A 227 17.04 4.63 -7.59
CA VAL A 227 16.54 4.64 -6.21
C VAL A 227 17.68 4.53 -5.20
N ARG A 228 18.65 3.63 -5.42
CA ARG A 228 19.84 3.49 -4.56
C ARG A 228 20.61 4.79 -4.47
N GLN A 229 20.74 5.54 -5.57
CA GLN A 229 21.42 6.83 -5.57
C GLN A 229 20.67 7.90 -4.77
N LEU A 230 19.33 7.91 -4.85
CA LEU A 230 18.50 8.95 -4.23
C LEU A 230 18.20 8.69 -2.75
N ALA A 231 18.11 7.42 -2.35
CA ALA A 231 17.69 6.98 -1.02
C ALA A 231 18.85 6.77 -0.02
N ARG A 232 20.09 7.00 -0.46
CA ARG A 232 21.30 7.03 0.38
C ARG A 232 21.36 8.22 1.34
#